data_AF-A0A8T5TNS1-F1
#
_entry.id   AF-A0A8T5TNS1-F1
#
_cell.length_a   1.000
_cell.length_b   1.000
_cell.length_c   1.000
_cell.angle_alpha   90.00
_cell.angle_beta   90.00
_cell.angle_gamma   90.00
#
_symmetry.space_group_name_H-M   'P 1'
#
loop_
_entity.id
_entity.type
_entity.pdbx_description
1 polymer ?
#
loop_
_entity_poly.entity_id
_entity_poly.type
_entity_poly.pdbx_seq_one_letter_code
_entity_poly.pdbx_strand_id
1 'polypeptide(L)'
;MVQVVNSNSFKGISPIDLMEATYQASGNFQVRAFFEAKDEILKTGKFSESEFYRILDAMVDAETERKLVLERLKDKDPLFLEEIVKEIKDFPADNIIRDVIYLKEQGYVKEHVETKTKMVVKKIKGEEKEVEVKEYFYRYQVKELPIEQFFEPVSIVFKAGVCCQCGWCSAICPVNAIEVTADTLDIDNDTCMKCGLCFSVCPRSFSIDQAYKSIKKLDKSLNWSDKIGAYVNTYTASTTIDEIKEVRQDGGVVTSILEFLLEKKVVDAIIAVQHSKDIWKPEPVIVDDVKDLYNTGGTKYANSPSLKIIDKAKNYENIALVGVPCMMKAIEKGTLFPSGLPFFKNIKYKIGLFCMESFPYTDLIKLVEDKFDKKINELTKMNIDKGKFIINLTSGEELNVDLKEVQSYARDNCHFCEDLTSDYADISVGSIGSQAGFSSVITRTKEGEKLFNDVVKAGLIETKSLKEVKPGQGLLERIAGTKRKKCKPIDLKQNKIES
;
A
#
# COMPACT_ATOMS: atom_id res chain seq x y z
N MET A 1 10.97 16.88 11.36
CA MET A 1 11.57 16.18 12.52
C MET A 1 11.19 14.69 12.48
N VAL A 2 12.08 13.78 12.09
CA VAL A 2 12.69 12.92 13.12
C VAL A 2 11.77 12.37 14.21
N GLN A 3 10.58 11.81 13.99
CA GLN A 3 9.93 11.02 15.06
C GLN A 3 10.79 9.76 15.25
N VAL A 4 11.94 9.96 15.87
CA VAL A 4 12.86 8.93 16.34
C VAL A 4 11.92 7.85 16.86
N VAL A 5 12.14 6.60 16.46
CA VAL A 5 11.69 5.48 17.29
C VAL A 5 12.02 5.93 18.71
N ASN A 6 10.97 6.27 19.48
CA ASN A 6 11.02 7.15 20.63
C ASN A 6 12.37 6.99 21.34
N SER A 7 13.14 8.03 21.67
CA SER A 7 14.34 7.86 22.51
C SER A 7 14.02 7.29 23.92
N ASN A 8 12.75 7.00 24.17
CA ASN A 8 12.18 6.24 25.28
C ASN A 8 11.91 4.74 24.96
N SER A 9 12.26 4.22 23.77
CA SER A 9 11.90 2.87 23.30
C SER A 9 12.51 1.75 24.14
N PHE A 10 13.70 1.99 24.70
CA PHE A 10 14.41 1.04 25.55
C PHE A 10 14.29 1.37 27.05
N LYS A 11 13.32 2.21 27.42
CA LYS A 11 13.11 2.57 28.84
C LYS A 11 12.69 1.32 29.62
N GLY A 12 13.47 0.98 30.64
CA GLY A 12 13.21 -0.21 31.48
C GLY A 12 13.97 -1.46 31.03
N ILE A 13 14.71 -1.40 29.92
CA ILE A 13 15.65 -2.46 29.53
C ILE A 13 16.95 -2.31 30.34
N SER A 14 17.48 -3.44 30.81
CA SER A 14 18.78 -3.47 31.50
C SER A 14 19.87 -2.91 30.58
N PRO A 15 20.81 -2.09 31.07
CA PRO A 15 21.94 -1.63 30.27
C PRO A 15 22.75 -2.76 29.64
N ILE A 16 22.83 -3.92 30.30
CA ILE A 16 23.55 -5.09 29.78
C ILE A 16 22.79 -5.69 28.59
N ASP A 17 21.50 -5.95 28.74
CA ASP A 17 20.64 -6.48 27.66
C ASP A 17 20.65 -5.55 26.45
N LEU A 18 20.53 -4.23 26.70
CA LEU A 18 20.54 -3.23 25.65
C LEU A 18 21.88 -3.19 24.91
N MET A 19 23.00 -3.18 25.65
CA MET A 19 24.34 -3.18 25.08
C MET A 19 24.58 -4.42 24.22
N GLU A 20 24.23 -5.61 24.72
CA GLU A 20 24.40 -6.87 23.99
C GLU A 20 23.53 -6.92 22.74
N ALA A 21 22.25 -6.56 22.86
CA ALA A 21 21.33 -6.50 21.73
C ALA A 21 21.79 -5.49 20.66
N THR A 22 22.31 -4.33 21.07
CA THR A 22 22.83 -3.30 20.16
C THR A 22 24.10 -3.78 19.46
N TYR A 23 25.00 -4.45 20.19
CA TYR A 23 26.20 -5.05 19.61
C TYR A 23 25.83 -6.07 18.52
N GLN A 24 24.88 -6.97 18.81
CA GLN A 24 24.37 -7.93 17.83
C GLN A 24 23.65 -7.26 16.65
N ALA A 25 22.90 -6.18 16.90
CA ALA A 25 22.22 -5.39 15.87
C ALA A 25 23.21 -4.73 14.90
N SER A 26 24.35 -4.25 15.40
CA SER A 26 25.42 -3.68 14.55
C SER A 26 26.04 -4.70 13.58
N GLY A 27 25.95 -5.99 13.93
CA GLY A 27 26.36 -7.11 13.07
C GLY A 27 25.35 -7.45 11.97
N ASN A 28 24.12 -6.91 12.01
CA ASN A 28 23.10 -7.19 11.00
C ASN A 28 23.58 -6.80 9.59
N PHE A 29 23.39 -7.69 8.61
CA PHE A 29 23.82 -7.48 7.23
C PHE A 29 23.33 -6.16 6.61
N GLN A 30 22.06 -5.78 6.80
CA GLN A 30 21.52 -4.55 6.22
C GLN A 30 22.14 -3.30 6.86
N VAL A 31 22.39 -3.34 8.17
CA VAL A 31 23.07 -2.25 8.91
C VAL A 31 24.50 -2.10 8.40
N ARG A 32 25.25 -3.20 8.30
CA ARG A 32 26.62 -3.20 7.79
C ARG A 32 26.69 -2.73 6.35
N ALA A 33 25.84 -3.27 5.46
CA ALA A 33 25.79 -2.87 4.06
C ALA A 33 25.45 -1.37 3.89
N PHE A 34 24.59 -0.81 4.74
CA PHE A 34 24.29 0.62 4.71
C PHE A 34 25.46 1.48 5.22
N PHE A 35 26.11 1.04 6.32
CA PHE A 35 27.26 1.74 6.89
C PHE A 35 28.47 1.73 5.95
N GLU A 36 28.80 0.57 5.39
CA GLU A 36 29.94 0.38 4.48
C GLU A 36 29.77 1.16 3.17
N ALA A 37 28.54 1.32 2.69
CA ALA A 37 28.22 2.08 1.47
C ALA A 37 28.04 3.59 1.69
N LYS A 38 28.56 4.15 2.79
CA LYS A 38 28.36 5.57 3.15
C LYS A 38 28.71 6.51 1.99
N ASP A 39 29.87 6.34 1.38
CA ASP A 39 30.36 7.25 0.36
C ASP A 39 29.52 7.17 -0.93
N GLU A 40 29.14 5.97 -1.35
CA GLU A 40 28.24 5.73 -2.48
C GLU A 40 26.87 6.37 -2.24
N ILE A 41 26.33 6.22 -1.03
CA ILE A 41 25.04 6.77 -0.63
C ILE A 41 25.08 8.30 -0.65
N LEU A 42 26.09 8.92 -0.02
CA LEU A 42 26.23 10.38 0.03
C LEU A 42 26.50 10.98 -1.35
N LYS A 43 27.22 10.28 -2.23
CA LYS A 43 27.48 10.69 -3.61
C LYS A 43 26.21 10.84 -4.44
N THR A 44 25.12 10.15 -4.09
CA THR A 44 23.83 10.32 -4.79
C THR A 44 23.19 11.70 -4.57
N GLY A 45 23.57 12.43 -3.51
CA GLY A 45 22.91 13.65 -3.09
C GLY A 45 21.50 13.44 -2.48
N LYS A 46 21.07 12.19 -2.31
CA LYS A 46 19.75 11.85 -1.76
C LYS A 46 19.63 12.15 -0.27
N PHE A 47 20.73 12.00 0.45
CA PHE A 47 20.82 12.25 1.89
C PHE A 47 22.01 13.17 2.19
N SER A 48 21.82 14.10 3.11
CA SER A 48 22.91 14.75 3.81
C SER A 48 23.61 13.76 4.75
N GLU A 49 24.83 14.08 5.16
CA GLU A 49 25.57 13.26 6.13
C GLU A 49 24.82 13.11 7.46
N SER A 50 24.15 14.18 7.92
CA SER A 50 23.32 14.10 9.13
C SER A 50 22.11 13.18 8.94
N GLU A 51 21.45 13.20 7.78
CA GLU A 51 20.37 12.26 7.47
C GLU A 51 20.90 10.81 7.43
N PHE A 52 22.07 10.58 6.83
CA PHE A 52 22.71 9.26 6.81
C PHE A 52 22.92 8.70 8.21
N TYR A 53 23.49 9.46 9.15
CA TYR A 53 23.69 8.96 10.51
C TYR A 53 22.38 8.71 11.25
N ARG A 54 21.37 9.58 11.05
CA ARG A 54 20.03 9.35 11.62
C ARG A 54 19.35 8.11 11.05
N ILE A 55 19.63 7.75 9.79
CA ILE A 55 19.21 6.48 9.19
C ILE A 55 19.85 5.33 9.92
N LEU A 56 21.18 5.36 10.01
CA LEU A 56 21.96 4.29 10.58
C LEU A 56 21.53 4.00 12.02
N ASP A 57 21.37 5.06 12.82
CA ASP A 57 20.87 4.95 14.20
C ASP A 57 19.49 4.29 14.25
N ALA A 58 18.56 4.72 13.40
CA ALA A 58 17.22 4.13 13.36
C ALA A 58 17.21 2.67 12.91
N MET A 59 18.11 2.28 12.00
CA MET A 59 18.28 0.89 11.59
C MET A 59 18.85 0.04 12.74
N VAL A 60 19.84 0.56 13.46
CA VAL A 60 20.42 -0.10 14.65
C VAL A 60 19.37 -0.24 15.75
N ASP A 61 18.59 0.80 16.04
CA ASP A 61 17.52 0.75 17.03
C ASP A 61 16.46 -0.30 16.66
N ALA A 62 16.04 -0.35 15.39
CA ALA A 62 15.06 -1.32 14.92
C ALA A 62 15.58 -2.76 14.99
N GLU A 63 16.85 -3.00 14.69
CA GLU A 63 17.45 -4.32 14.86
C GLU A 63 17.69 -4.66 16.34
N THR A 64 17.99 -3.68 17.18
CA THR A 64 18.13 -3.85 18.64
C THR A 64 16.81 -4.28 19.28
N GLU A 65 15.70 -3.63 18.91
CA GLU A 65 14.34 -4.02 19.32
C GLU A 65 14.06 -5.49 18.95
N ARG A 66 14.40 -5.88 17.72
CA ARG A 66 14.21 -7.26 17.23
C ARG A 66 15.07 -8.29 17.95
N LYS A 67 16.33 -7.97 18.27
CA LYS A 67 17.19 -8.86 19.06
C LYS A 67 16.63 -9.08 20.45
N LEU A 68 16.14 -8.01 21.09
CA LEU A 68 15.46 -8.13 22.39
C LEU A 68 14.19 -8.98 22.27
N VAL A 69 13.33 -8.74 21.28
CA VAL A 69 12.14 -9.57 21.02
C VAL A 69 12.52 -11.04 20.81
N LEU A 70 13.56 -11.32 20.03
CA LEU A 70 14.03 -12.69 19.76
C LEU A 70 14.51 -13.38 21.04
N GLU A 71 15.32 -12.69 21.86
CA GLU A 71 15.79 -13.21 23.14
C GLU A 71 14.64 -13.48 24.13
N ARG A 72 13.62 -12.60 24.18
CA ARG A 72 12.44 -12.85 25.02
C ARG A 72 11.59 -14.03 24.54
N LEU A 73 11.66 -14.40 23.26
CA LEU A 73 10.96 -15.55 22.69
C LEU A 73 11.78 -16.85 22.74
N LYS A 74 13.06 -16.77 23.08
CA LYS A 74 13.95 -17.92 23.13
C LYS A 74 13.40 -18.99 24.08
N ASP A 75 13.53 -20.24 23.67
CA ASP A 75 13.08 -21.43 24.42
C ASP A 75 11.58 -21.49 24.76
N LYS A 76 10.75 -20.58 24.21
CA LYS A 76 9.29 -20.66 24.34
C LYS A 76 8.69 -21.65 23.34
N ASP A 77 7.58 -22.27 23.73
CA ASP A 77 6.72 -23.03 22.82
C ASP A 77 6.12 -22.13 21.73
N PRO A 78 5.56 -22.68 20.64
CA PRO A 78 4.86 -21.88 19.64
C PRO A 78 3.70 -21.06 20.25
N LEU A 79 3.74 -19.74 20.09
CA LEU A 79 2.76 -18.80 20.66
C LEU A 79 1.98 -18.05 19.58
N PHE A 80 0.72 -17.72 19.83
CA PHE A 80 -0.02 -16.74 19.04
C PHE A 80 0.57 -15.33 19.21
N LEU A 81 0.40 -14.45 18.22
CA LEU A 81 0.83 -13.05 18.34
C LEU A 81 0.25 -12.35 19.58
N GLU A 82 -1.00 -12.65 19.92
CA GLU A 82 -1.69 -12.10 21.10
C GLU A 82 -1.09 -12.58 22.42
N GLU A 83 -0.52 -13.79 22.44
CA GLU A 83 0.21 -14.34 23.59
C GLU A 83 1.60 -13.71 23.67
N ILE A 84 2.30 -13.58 22.54
CA ILE A 84 3.62 -12.93 22.49
C ILE A 84 3.55 -11.49 23.00
N VAL A 85 2.53 -10.72 22.63
CA VAL A 85 2.27 -9.36 23.15
C VAL A 85 1.98 -9.35 24.66
N LYS A 86 1.51 -10.46 25.24
CA LYS A 86 1.32 -10.58 26.69
C LYS A 86 2.63 -10.92 27.40
N GLU A 87 3.47 -11.74 26.78
CA GLU A 87 4.76 -12.15 27.30
C GLU A 87 5.80 -11.02 27.27
N ILE A 88 5.84 -10.26 26.18
CA ILE A 88 6.81 -9.18 25.98
C ILE A 88 6.13 -7.85 26.32
N LYS A 89 6.60 -7.19 27.39
CA LYS A 89 6.10 -5.86 27.82
C LYS A 89 7.09 -4.73 27.59
N ASP A 90 8.26 -5.09 27.06
CA ASP A 90 9.38 -4.21 26.76
C ASP A 90 9.00 -3.13 25.74
N PHE A 91 8.10 -3.45 24.80
CA PHE A 91 7.71 -2.58 23.70
C PHE A 91 6.20 -2.51 23.51
N PRO A 92 5.69 -1.49 22.80
CA PRO A 92 4.30 -1.44 22.34
C PRO A 92 3.87 -2.72 21.60
N ALA A 93 2.59 -3.08 21.72
CA ALA A 93 2.05 -4.31 21.15
C ALA A 93 2.20 -4.39 19.62
N ASP A 94 2.06 -3.27 18.93
CA ASP A 94 2.25 -3.14 17.49
C ASP A 94 3.71 -3.35 17.07
N ASN A 95 4.67 -2.82 17.84
CA ASN A 95 6.10 -3.08 17.66
C ASN A 95 6.43 -4.57 17.73
N ILE A 96 5.92 -5.25 18.76
CA ILE A 96 6.14 -6.70 18.94
C ILE A 96 5.56 -7.48 17.76
N ILE A 97 4.33 -7.15 17.34
CA ILE A 97 3.67 -7.83 16.23
C ILE A 97 4.46 -7.65 14.92
N ARG A 98 4.90 -6.43 14.59
CA ARG A 98 5.68 -6.21 13.36
C ARG A 98 6.99 -7.00 13.42
N ASP A 99 7.68 -7.03 14.55
CA ASP A 99 9.01 -7.60 14.64
C ASP A 99 8.99 -9.11 14.58
N VAL A 100 7.99 -9.75 15.18
CA VAL A 100 7.77 -11.19 15.02
C VAL A 100 7.55 -11.56 13.54
N ILE A 101 6.74 -10.77 12.83
CA ILE A 101 6.50 -11.00 11.39
C ILE A 101 7.78 -10.74 10.58
N TYR A 102 8.54 -9.70 10.90
CA TYR A 102 9.78 -9.38 10.19
C TYR A 102 10.85 -10.46 10.41
N LEU A 103 11.05 -10.89 11.66
CA LEU A 103 11.95 -11.97 12.04
C LEU A 103 11.53 -13.30 11.42
N LYS A 104 10.23 -13.54 11.23
CA LYS A 104 9.73 -14.71 10.49
C LYS A 104 10.23 -14.70 9.06
N GLU A 105 10.13 -13.55 8.38
CA GLU A 105 10.54 -13.42 6.98
C GLU A 105 12.06 -13.45 6.82
N GLN A 106 12.82 -13.05 7.85
CA GLN A 106 14.26 -13.30 7.95
C GLN A 106 14.61 -14.75 8.35
N GLY A 107 13.62 -15.57 8.73
CA GLY A 107 13.81 -16.98 9.09
C GLY A 107 14.21 -17.26 10.54
N TYR A 108 14.41 -16.22 11.37
CA TYR A 108 14.69 -16.35 12.81
C TYR A 108 13.46 -16.81 13.61
N VAL A 109 12.27 -16.65 13.06
CA VAL A 109 11.02 -17.14 13.63
C VAL A 109 10.34 -18.10 12.65
N LYS A 110 9.93 -19.26 13.15
CA LYS A 110 9.13 -20.23 12.40
C LYS A 110 7.64 -19.98 12.65
N GLU A 111 6.87 -19.94 11.58
CA GLU A 111 5.40 -19.94 11.63
C GLU A 111 4.88 -21.38 11.55
N HIS A 112 4.06 -21.73 12.53
CA HIS A 112 3.34 -23.00 12.61
C HIS A 112 1.88 -22.73 12.27
N VAL A 113 1.36 -23.42 11.26
CA VAL A 113 -0.01 -23.22 10.76
C VAL A 113 -0.86 -24.43 11.12
N GLU A 114 -1.87 -24.22 11.96
CA GLU A 114 -2.90 -25.22 12.27
C GLU A 114 -4.19 -24.85 11.51
N THR A 115 -4.78 -25.80 10.79
CA THR A 115 -6.02 -25.59 10.05
C THR A 115 -7.15 -26.38 10.71
N LYS A 116 -8.24 -25.71 11.08
CA LYS A 116 -9.48 -26.36 11.54
C LYS A 116 -10.57 -26.16 10.51
N THR A 117 -11.26 -27.23 10.18
CA THR A 117 -12.44 -27.19 9.32
C THR A 117 -13.69 -27.17 10.18
N LYS A 118 -14.61 -26.26 9.91
CA LYS A 118 -15.96 -26.27 10.48
C LYS A 118 -17.02 -26.16 9.39
N MET A 119 -18.13 -26.89 9.56
CA MET A 119 -19.31 -26.73 8.72
C MET A 119 -20.14 -25.56 9.24
N VAL A 120 -20.49 -24.62 8.36
CA VAL A 120 -21.34 -23.47 8.70
C VAL A 120 -22.46 -23.37 7.70
N VAL A 121 -23.69 -23.24 8.20
CA VAL A 121 -24.85 -22.97 7.36
C VAL A 121 -24.77 -21.53 6.86
N LYS A 122 -24.65 -21.36 5.55
CA LYS A 122 -24.68 -20.05 4.90
C LYS A 122 -25.91 -19.96 3.99
N LYS A 123 -26.59 -18.82 4.04
CA LYS A 123 -27.66 -18.51 3.11
C LYS A 123 -27.07 -18.06 1.77
N ILE A 124 -27.13 -18.93 0.76
CA ILE A 124 -26.62 -18.68 -0.58
C ILE A 124 -27.80 -18.62 -1.54
N LYS A 125 -28.04 -17.45 -2.15
CA LYS A 125 -29.19 -17.22 -3.06
C LYS A 125 -30.56 -17.55 -2.43
N GLY A 126 -30.70 -17.44 -1.11
CA GLY A 126 -31.95 -17.70 -0.39
C GLY A 126 -32.07 -19.11 0.20
N GLU A 127 -31.22 -20.05 -0.24
CA GLU A 127 -31.16 -21.43 0.28
C GLU A 127 -30.11 -21.55 1.38
N GLU A 128 -30.41 -22.31 2.43
CA GLU A 128 -29.44 -22.69 3.45
C GLU A 128 -28.56 -23.83 2.91
N LYS A 129 -27.25 -23.57 2.83
CA LYS A 129 -26.25 -24.57 2.43
C LYS A 129 -25.22 -24.73 3.51
N GLU A 130 -24.90 -25.97 3.86
CA GLU A 130 -23.72 -26.26 4.65
C GLU A 130 -22.48 -25.98 3.81
N VAL A 131 -21.63 -25.08 4.30
CA VAL A 131 -20.39 -24.69 3.65
C VAL A 131 -19.25 -25.02 4.59
N GLU A 132 -18.28 -25.78 4.08
CA GLU A 132 -17.02 -25.99 4.76
C GLU A 132 -16.24 -24.66 4.84
N VAL A 133 -15.90 -24.23 6.06
CA VAL A 133 -15.07 -23.05 6.31
C VAL A 133 -13.81 -23.49 7.04
N LYS A 134 -12.66 -23.17 6.44
CA LYS A 134 -11.34 -23.37 7.03
C LYS A 134 -10.97 -22.17 7.89
N GLU A 135 -10.57 -22.43 9.12
CA GLU A 135 -9.98 -21.48 10.04
C GLU A 135 -8.49 -21.79 10.18
N TYR A 136 -7.66 -20.75 10.08
CA TYR A 136 -6.22 -20.86 10.14
C TYR A 136 -5.72 -20.22 11.44
N PHE A 137 -4.88 -20.95 12.16
CA PHE A 137 -4.30 -20.57 13.44
C PHE A 137 -2.78 -20.52 13.26
N TYR A 138 -2.19 -19.36 13.54
CA TYR A 138 -0.77 -19.09 13.32
C TYR A 138 -0.06 -18.93 14.65
N ARG A 139 0.92 -19.79 14.90
CA ARG A 139 1.80 -19.71 16.08
C ARG A 139 3.24 -19.50 15.65
N TYR A 140 4.02 -18.85 16.50
CA TYR A 140 5.36 -18.36 16.19
C TYR A 140 6.33 -18.84 17.25
N GLN A 141 7.49 -19.32 16.80
CA GLN A 141 8.54 -19.85 17.66
C GLN A 141 9.91 -19.45 17.11
N VAL A 142 10.86 -19.15 18.00
CA VAL A 142 12.25 -18.91 17.60
C VAL A 142 12.83 -20.14 16.91
N LYS A 143 13.60 -19.90 15.86
CA LYS A 143 14.39 -20.90 15.15
C LYS A 143 15.83 -20.42 15.10
N GLU A 144 16.74 -21.19 15.68
CA GLU A 144 18.16 -20.93 15.51
C GLU A 144 18.56 -21.12 14.04
N LEU A 145 19.34 -20.17 13.54
CA LEU A 145 19.87 -20.20 12.19
C LEU A 145 21.38 -20.43 12.25
N PRO A 146 21.91 -21.36 11.42
CA PRO A 146 23.35 -21.61 11.37
C PRO A 146 24.11 -20.44 10.73
N ILE A 147 23.43 -19.64 9.91
CA ILE A 147 23.97 -18.52 9.15
C ILE A 147 22.92 -17.40 9.13
N GLU A 148 23.38 -16.16 9.27
CA GLU A 148 22.58 -14.96 9.05
C GLU A 148 21.86 -15.02 7.68
N GLN A 149 20.58 -14.67 7.67
CA GLN A 149 19.80 -14.54 6.44
C GLN A 149 19.68 -13.07 6.07
N PHE A 150 19.70 -12.79 4.78
CA PHE A 150 19.48 -11.45 4.24
C PHE A 150 18.33 -11.46 3.23
N PHE A 151 17.72 -10.31 3.01
CA PHE A 151 16.74 -10.16 1.94
C PHE A 151 17.43 -10.00 0.60
N GLU A 152 17.04 -10.84 -0.36
CA GLU A 152 17.41 -10.68 -1.76
C GLU A 152 16.93 -9.32 -2.31
N PRO A 153 17.62 -8.74 -3.32
CA PRO A 153 17.10 -7.58 -4.04
C PRO A 153 15.72 -7.84 -4.67
N VAL A 154 14.93 -6.78 -4.85
CA VAL A 154 13.56 -6.86 -5.38
C VAL A 154 13.46 -7.43 -6.82
N SER A 155 14.58 -7.61 -7.52
CA SER A 155 14.61 -8.25 -8.85
C SER A 155 13.93 -9.62 -8.86
N ILE A 156 13.98 -10.38 -7.75
CA ILE A 156 13.28 -11.67 -7.66
C ILE A 156 11.76 -11.55 -7.81
N VAL A 157 11.17 -10.42 -7.37
CA VAL A 157 9.73 -10.12 -7.52
C VAL A 157 9.39 -9.80 -8.97
N PHE A 158 10.28 -9.06 -9.67
CA PHE A 158 10.10 -8.75 -11.08
C PHE A 158 10.26 -9.99 -11.96
N LYS A 159 11.32 -10.79 -11.74
CA LYS A 159 11.54 -12.06 -12.43
C LYS A 159 10.36 -13.03 -12.26
N ALA A 160 9.73 -13.05 -11.07
CA ALA A 160 8.55 -13.88 -10.81
C ALA A 160 7.26 -13.38 -11.50
N GLY A 161 7.28 -12.25 -12.22
CA GLY A 161 6.11 -11.73 -12.93
C GLY A 161 5.01 -11.15 -12.02
N VAL A 162 5.32 -10.90 -10.73
CA VAL A 162 4.32 -10.42 -9.75
C VAL A 162 4.46 -8.95 -9.39
N CYS A 163 5.50 -8.26 -9.91
CA CYS A 163 5.77 -6.85 -9.65
C CYS A 163 4.54 -5.99 -10.00
N CYS A 164 4.24 -4.99 -9.17
CA CYS A 164 3.14 -4.05 -9.47
C CYS A 164 3.63 -2.72 -10.06
N GLN A 165 4.95 -2.54 -10.20
CA GLN A 165 5.60 -1.34 -10.74
C GLN A 165 5.12 -0.06 -10.05
N CYS A 166 4.96 -0.09 -8.71
CA CYS A 166 4.54 1.08 -7.94
C CYS A 166 5.65 2.14 -7.78
N GLY A 167 6.92 1.77 -7.97
CA GLY A 167 8.08 2.68 -7.89
C GLY A 167 8.73 2.83 -6.51
N TRP A 168 8.16 2.24 -5.46
CA TRP A 168 8.67 2.43 -4.09
C TRP A 168 10.11 1.93 -3.90
N CYS A 169 10.48 0.82 -4.55
CA CYS A 169 11.85 0.30 -4.51
C CYS A 169 12.89 1.26 -5.12
N SER A 170 12.52 2.04 -6.12
CA SER A 170 13.38 3.07 -6.72
C SER A 170 13.58 4.22 -5.74
N ALA A 171 12.48 4.75 -5.18
CA ALA A 171 12.54 5.82 -4.21
C ALA A 171 13.28 5.45 -2.92
N ILE A 172 13.28 4.18 -2.51
CA ILE A 172 13.95 3.76 -1.28
C ILE A 172 15.40 3.32 -1.46
N CYS A 173 15.83 3.08 -2.70
CA CYS A 173 17.21 2.68 -2.97
C CYS A 173 18.15 3.82 -2.54
N PRO A 174 19.09 3.59 -1.61
CA PRO A 174 19.92 4.66 -1.09
C PRO A 174 21.06 5.05 -2.05
N VAL A 175 21.37 4.17 -3.01
CA VAL A 175 22.39 4.37 -4.05
C VAL A 175 21.79 4.60 -5.45
N ASN A 176 20.46 4.78 -5.55
CA ASN A 176 19.74 5.00 -6.82
C ASN A 176 20.01 3.93 -7.91
N ALA A 177 20.27 2.68 -7.51
CA ALA A 177 20.54 1.56 -8.43
C ALA A 177 19.28 1.00 -9.13
N ILE A 178 18.08 1.52 -8.86
CA ILE A 178 16.82 0.95 -9.36
C ILE A 178 16.03 2.00 -10.13
N GLU A 179 15.73 1.71 -11.39
CA GLU A 179 14.80 2.48 -12.21
C GLU A 179 13.51 1.69 -12.43
N VAL A 180 12.37 2.36 -12.25
CA VAL A 180 11.04 1.77 -12.46
C VAL A 180 10.26 2.63 -13.42
N THR A 181 9.75 2.00 -14.47
CA THR A 181 8.82 2.59 -15.44
C THR A 181 7.44 1.97 -15.28
N ALA A 182 6.49 2.32 -16.16
CA ALA A 182 5.17 1.68 -16.15
C ALA A 182 5.25 0.18 -16.47
N ASP A 183 6.29 -0.25 -17.19
CA ASP A 183 6.40 -1.59 -17.76
C ASP A 183 7.63 -2.36 -17.22
N THR A 184 8.76 -1.67 -17.03
CA THR A 184 10.05 -2.27 -16.66
C THR A 184 10.48 -1.96 -15.23
N LEU A 185 11.35 -2.82 -14.70
CA LEU A 185 12.16 -2.57 -13.51
C LEU A 185 13.57 -3.02 -13.83
N ASP A 186 14.51 -2.08 -13.77
CA ASP A 186 15.92 -2.31 -14.06
C ASP A 186 16.76 -2.05 -12.81
N ILE A 187 17.70 -2.95 -12.52
CA ILE A 187 18.65 -2.80 -11.40
C ILE A 187 20.06 -2.76 -11.99
N ASP A 188 20.78 -1.67 -11.72
CA ASP A 188 22.20 -1.58 -11.98
C ASP A 188 22.95 -2.41 -10.93
N ASN A 189 23.49 -3.56 -11.35
CA ASN A 189 24.19 -4.49 -10.47
C ASN A 189 25.56 -3.97 -10.01
N ASP A 190 26.16 -3.04 -10.74
CA ASP A 190 27.45 -2.44 -10.37
C ASP A 190 27.27 -1.39 -9.26
N THR A 191 26.13 -0.69 -9.27
CA THR A 191 25.75 0.28 -8.23
C THR A 191 25.03 -0.39 -7.04
N CYS A 192 24.33 -1.51 -7.25
CA CYS A 192 23.52 -2.15 -6.21
C CYS A 192 24.37 -2.78 -5.07
N MET A 193 24.26 -2.21 -3.88
CA MET A 193 24.89 -2.72 -2.65
C MET A 193 24.20 -3.95 -2.02
N LYS A 194 23.22 -4.56 -2.71
CA LYS A 194 22.49 -5.77 -2.28
C LYS A 194 21.88 -5.74 -0.85
N CYS A 195 21.61 -4.55 -0.31
CA CYS A 195 21.12 -4.36 1.05
C CYS A 195 19.70 -4.89 1.36
N GLY A 196 18.92 -5.32 0.37
CA GLY A 196 17.57 -5.86 0.59
C GLY A 196 16.47 -4.86 1.01
N LEU A 197 16.77 -3.56 1.17
CA LEU A 197 15.79 -2.53 1.57
C LEU A 197 14.58 -2.47 0.63
N CYS A 198 14.83 -2.54 -0.67
CA CYS A 198 13.79 -2.56 -1.71
C CYS A 198 12.84 -3.76 -1.56
N PHE A 199 13.34 -4.90 -1.07
CA PHE A 199 12.54 -6.10 -0.85
C PHE A 199 11.74 -5.99 0.44
N SER A 200 12.31 -5.46 1.53
CA SER A 200 11.58 -5.29 2.80
C SER A 200 10.35 -4.40 2.68
N VAL A 201 10.31 -3.49 1.69
CA VAL A 201 9.17 -2.59 1.48
C VAL A 201 8.28 -2.95 0.31
N CYS A 202 8.67 -3.93 -0.50
CA CYS A 202 7.88 -4.33 -1.67
C CYS A 202 6.54 -4.95 -1.22
N PRO A 203 5.39 -4.49 -1.76
CA PRO A 203 4.07 -5.06 -1.41
C PRO A 203 3.87 -6.48 -1.97
N ARG A 204 4.83 -6.97 -2.75
CA ARG A 204 4.85 -8.27 -3.45
C ARG A 204 5.97 -9.20 -2.98
N SER A 205 6.80 -8.79 -2.01
CA SER A 205 7.85 -9.65 -1.47
C SER A 205 7.30 -10.66 -0.46
N PHE A 206 6.77 -10.15 0.65
CA PHE A 206 6.09 -10.92 1.69
C PHE A 206 4.85 -10.18 2.20
N SER A 207 3.89 -10.91 2.76
CA SER A 207 2.62 -10.35 3.21
C SER A 207 2.74 -9.67 4.58
N ILE A 208 2.10 -8.51 4.71
CA ILE A 208 1.89 -7.81 5.99
C ILE A 208 0.49 -8.00 6.54
N ASP A 209 -0.35 -8.79 5.87
CA ASP A 209 -1.78 -8.84 6.16
C ASP A 209 -2.03 -9.38 7.58
N GLN A 210 -1.20 -10.32 8.04
CA GLN A 210 -1.25 -10.85 9.41
C GLN A 210 -0.88 -9.79 10.46
N ALA A 211 0.24 -9.08 10.27
CA ALA A 211 0.66 -7.99 11.16
C ALA A 211 -0.45 -6.92 11.24
N TYR A 212 -0.89 -6.44 10.08
CA TYR A 212 -1.89 -5.39 9.98
C TYR A 212 -3.22 -5.79 10.63
N LYS A 213 -3.71 -7.00 10.35
CA LYS A 213 -4.93 -7.55 10.97
C LYS A 213 -4.82 -7.56 12.50
N SER A 214 -3.71 -8.08 13.03
CA SER A 214 -3.51 -8.18 14.47
C SER A 214 -3.43 -6.80 15.12
N ILE A 215 -2.69 -5.87 14.52
CA ILE A 215 -2.57 -4.48 15.00
C ILE A 215 -3.93 -3.77 14.99
N LYS A 216 -4.67 -3.82 13.88
CA LYS A 216 -5.98 -3.14 13.78
C LYS A 216 -7.01 -3.72 14.74
N LYS A 217 -6.96 -5.01 15.06
CA LYS A 217 -7.84 -5.65 16.06
C LYS A 217 -7.58 -5.22 17.51
N LEU A 218 -6.45 -4.56 17.78
CA LEU A 218 -6.19 -3.91 19.06
C LEU A 218 -7.11 -2.70 19.26
N ASP A 219 -7.44 -1.97 18.17
CA ASP A 219 -8.37 -0.84 18.23
C ASP A 219 -9.83 -1.32 18.13
N LYS A 220 -10.48 -1.42 19.29
CA LYS A 220 -11.88 -1.87 19.39
C LYS A 220 -12.90 -0.87 18.82
N SER A 221 -12.49 0.34 18.45
CA SER A 221 -13.38 1.31 17.79
C SER A 221 -13.56 1.06 16.29
N LEU A 222 -12.73 0.20 15.69
CA LEU A 222 -12.81 -0.11 14.26
C LEU A 222 -13.83 -1.22 13.99
N ASN A 223 -14.60 -1.04 12.93
CA ASN A 223 -15.38 -2.10 12.30
C ASN A 223 -14.46 -3.02 11.50
N TRP A 224 -14.87 -4.29 11.38
CA TRP A 224 -14.13 -5.30 10.61
C TRP A 224 -15.01 -5.98 9.57
N SER A 225 -14.50 -6.12 8.35
CA SER A 225 -15.08 -6.94 7.30
C SER A 225 -13.98 -7.70 6.58
N ASP A 226 -14.11 -9.02 6.46
CA ASP A 226 -13.13 -9.85 5.73
C ASP A 226 -13.01 -9.50 4.24
N LYS A 227 -13.92 -8.65 3.74
CA LYS A 227 -13.99 -8.24 2.34
C LYS A 227 -13.39 -6.85 2.11
N ILE A 228 -13.56 -5.90 3.03
CA ILE A 228 -13.13 -4.49 2.88
C ILE A 228 -12.15 -4.00 3.97
N GLY A 229 -11.67 -4.92 4.82
CA GLY A 229 -10.68 -4.64 5.86
C GLY A 229 -11.27 -3.96 7.10
N ALA A 230 -10.38 -3.35 7.90
CA ALA A 230 -10.76 -2.49 9.02
C ALA A 230 -11.22 -1.12 8.52
N TYR A 231 -12.24 -0.56 9.16
CA TYR A 231 -12.76 0.77 8.83
C TYR A 231 -13.49 1.42 10.01
N VAL A 232 -13.63 2.74 9.98
CA VAL A 232 -14.46 3.51 10.90
C VAL A 232 -15.89 3.54 10.36
N ASN A 233 -16.12 4.19 9.21
CA ASN A 233 -17.45 4.32 8.60
C ASN A 233 -17.42 4.14 7.07
N THR A 234 -18.61 4.03 6.48
CA THR A 234 -18.82 3.93 5.03
C THR A 234 -19.88 4.93 4.57
N TYR A 235 -19.56 5.69 3.52
CA TYR A 235 -20.39 6.76 2.99
C TYR A 235 -20.55 6.66 1.47
N THR A 236 -21.55 7.36 0.96
CA THR A 236 -21.66 7.76 -0.45
C THR A 236 -21.64 9.28 -0.50
N ALA A 237 -20.82 9.85 -1.38
CA ALA A 237 -20.53 11.27 -1.35
C ALA A 237 -20.26 11.87 -2.73
N SER A 238 -20.58 13.15 -2.90
CA SER A 238 -20.35 13.92 -4.13
C SER A 238 -19.86 15.33 -3.79
N THR A 239 -18.97 15.88 -4.62
CA THR A 239 -18.52 17.27 -4.56
C THR A 239 -19.69 18.22 -4.78
N THR A 240 -19.67 19.33 -4.07
CA THR A 240 -20.55 20.48 -4.33
C THR A 240 -19.89 21.52 -5.24
N ILE A 241 -18.57 21.49 -5.38
CA ILE A 241 -17.73 22.42 -6.16
C ILE A 241 -17.88 22.15 -7.67
N ASP A 242 -18.23 23.17 -8.46
CA ASP A 242 -18.56 23.03 -9.88
C ASP A 242 -17.33 22.73 -10.74
N GLU A 243 -16.20 23.37 -10.48
CA GLU A 243 -14.93 23.13 -11.17
C GLU A 243 -14.49 21.67 -11.06
N ILE A 244 -14.72 21.04 -9.90
CA ILE A 244 -14.45 19.61 -9.70
C ILE A 244 -15.44 18.73 -10.46
N LYS A 245 -16.70 19.16 -10.64
CA LYS A 245 -17.70 18.40 -11.41
C LYS A 245 -17.30 18.22 -12.87
N GLU A 246 -16.56 19.18 -13.42
CA GLU A 246 -16.08 19.13 -14.81
C GLU A 246 -14.93 18.12 -15.01
N VAL A 247 -14.07 17.93 -14.00
CA VAL A 247 -12.87 17.06 -14.12
C VAL A 247 -13.00 15.72 -13.40
N ARG A 248 -14.09 15.47 -12.66
CA ARG A 248 -14.23 14.24 -11.84
C ARG A 248 -14.47 12.97 -12.67
N GLN A 249 -13.93 11.87 -12.14
CA GLN A 249 -14.33 10.53 -12.59
C GLN A 249 -15.76 10.20 -12.11
N ASP A 250 -15.95 10.25 -10.79
CA ASP A 250 -17.16 9.79 -10.10
C ASP A 250 -17.79 10.94 -9.30
N GLY A 251 -17.69 10.90 -7.97
CA GLY A 251 -18.21 11.94 -7.08
C GLY A 251 -17.30 13.15 -6.92
N GLY A 252 -16.03 13.12 -7.36
CA GLY A 252 -15.08 14.23 -7.16
C GLY A 252 -14.54 14.34 -5.73
N VAL A 253 -14.88 13.38 -4.86
CA VAL A 253 -14.53 13.38 -3.42
C VAL A 253 -13.03 13.51 -3.16
N VAL A 254 -12.19 12.80 -3.93
CA VAL A 254 -10.73 12.86 -3.75
C VAL A 254 -10.22 14.27 -4.00
N THR A 255 -10.58 14.88 -5.13
CA THR A 255 -10.18 16.25 -5.47
C THR A 255 -10.68 17.25 -4.43
N SER A 256 -11.93 17.12 -3.94
CA SER A 256 -12.47 18.03 -2.90
C SER A 256 -11.72 17.90 -1.56
N ILE A 257 -11.35 16.69 -1.15
CA ILE A 257 -10.52 16.48 0.05
C ILE A 257 -9.15 17.14 -0.12
N LEU A 258 -8.54 16.94 -1.28
CA LEU A 258 -7.21 17.46 -1.58
C LEU A 258 -7.17 18.99 -1.67
N GLU A 259 -8.18 19.60 -2.30
CA GLU A 259 -8.36 21.05 -2.33
C GLU A 259 -8.48 21.60 -0.91
N PHE A 260 -9.35 21.01 -0.08
CA PHE A 260 -9.47 21.39 1.33
C PHE A 260 -8.13 21.30 2.07
N LEU A 261 -7.36 20.24 1.86
CA LEU A 261 -6.06 20.06 2.53
C LEU A 261 -5.05 21.14 2.12
N LEU A 262 -4.97 21.50 0.84
CA LEU A 262 -4.08 22.57 0.33
C LEU A 262 -4.54 23.96 0.80
N GLU A 263 -5.82 24.30 0.63
CA GLU A 263 -6.35 25.61 1.00
C GLU A 263 -6.24 25.89 2.50
N LYS A 264 -6.48 24.86 3.32
CA LYS A 264 -6.33 24.95 4.78
C LYS A 264 -4.88 24.80 5.23
N LYS A 265 -3.93 24.60 4.31
CA LYS A 265 -2.50 24.35 4.60
C LYS A 265 -2.28 23.23 5.62
N VAL A 266 -3.15 22.21 5.55
CA VAL A 266 -2.98 20.98 6.32
C VAL A 266 -1.91 20.11 5.67
N VAL A 267 -1.76 20.23 4.35
CA VAL A 267 -0.63 19.71 3.58
C VAL A 267 -0.07 20.83 2.70
N ASP A 268 1.22 20.74 2.41
CA ASP A 268 1.95 21.65 1.54
C ASP A 268 2.04 21.14 0.10
N ALA A 269 1.89 19.82 -0.08
CA ALA A 269 1.89 19.21 -1.40
C ALA A 269 1.10 17.91 -1.46
N ILE A 270 0.78 17.50 -2.69
CA ILE A 270 0.04 16.28 -2.99
C ILE A 270 0.83 15.49 -4.02
N ILE A 271 1.01 14.19 -3.77
CA ILE A 271 1.46 13.24 -4.78
C ILE A 271 0.23 12.64 -5.45
N ALA A 272 0.09 12.86 -6.75
CA ALA A 272 -1.03 12.38 -7.57
C ALA A 272 -0.56 12.01 -8.99
N VAL A 273 -1.49 11.82 -9.92
CA VAL A 273 -1.19 11.54 -11.32
C VAL A 273 -1.98 12.46 -12.25
N GLN A 274 -1.33 12.93 -13.32
CA GLN A 274 -1.97 13.69 -14.40
C GLN A 274 -1.75 13.00 -15.75
N HIS A 275 -2.29 13.55 -16.83
CA HIS A 275 -1.90 13.12 -18.18
C HIS A 275 -0.46 13.57 -18.47
N SER A 276 0.36 12.67 -19.01
CA SER A 276 1.65 13.05 -19.61
C SER A 276 1.42 13.80 -20.94
N LYS A 277 2.50 14.14 -21.64
CA LYS A 277 2.43 14.62 -23.03
C LYS A 277 1.69 13.63 -23.95
N ASP A 278 1.84 12.34 -23.69
CA ASP A 278 1.00 11.30 -24.29
C ASP A 278 -0.30 11.23 -23.47
N ILE A 279 -1.42 11.64 -24.07
CA ILE A 279 -2.72 11.65 -23.39
C ILE A 279 -3.10 10.23 -22.93
N TRP A 280 -3.67 10.12 -21.72
CA TRP A 280 -4.06 8.87 -21.04
C TRP A 280 -2.91 8.02 -20.48
N LYS A 281 -1.66 8.36 -20.81
CA LYS A 281 -0.49 7.86 -20.10
C LYS A 281 -0.32 8.65 -18.80
N PRO A 282 -0.44 8.03 -17.62
CA PRO A 282 -0.36 8.75 -16.36
C PRO A 282 1.08 9.11 -16.01
N GLU A 283 1.28 10.37 -15.63
CA GLU A 283 2.54 10.89 -15.11
C GLU A 283 2.38 11.21 -13.61
N PRO A 284 3.22 10.65 -12.72
CA PRO A 284 3.28 11.05 -11.32
C PRO A 284 3.70 12.50 -11.17
N VAL A 285 3.00 13.26 -10.33
CA VAL A 285 3.31 14.67 -10.06
C VAL A 285 3.26 15.00 -8.58
N ILE A 286 3.98 16.06 -8.21
CA ILE A 286 3.83 16.75 -6.93
C ILE A 286 3.11 18.06 -7.21
N VAL A 287 1.98 18.27 -6.56
CA VAL A 287 1.11 19.44 -6.72
C VAL A 287 1.10 20.23 -5.42
N ASP A 288 1.48 21.50 -5.47
CA ASP A 288 1.43 22.44 -4.34
C ASP A 288 0.53 23.68 -4.61
N ASP A 289 -0.10 23.75 -5.79
CA ASP A 289 -1.11 24.75 -6.15
C ASP A 289 -2.47 24.09 -6.46
N VAL A 290 -3.56 24.65 -5.93
CA VAL A 290 -4.93 24.19 -6.17
C VAL A 290 -5.30 24.22 -7.66
N LYS A 291 -4.79 25.17 -8.43
CA LYS A 291 -5.06 25.24 -9.87
C LYS A 291 -4.52 24.02 -10.61
N ASP A 292 -3.34 23.55 -10.21
CA ASP A 292 -2.70 22.39 -10.82
C ASP A 292 -3.33 21.08 -10.35
N LEU A 293 -3.99 21.08 -9.18
CA LEU A 293 -4.72 19.93 -8.65
C LEU A 293 -5.79 19.43 -9.62
N TYR A 294 -6.50 20.31 -10.32
CA TYR A 294 -7.58 19.91 -11.22
C TYR A 294 -7.08 19.10 -12.44
N ASN A 295 -5.81 19.26 -12.83
CA ASN A 295 -5.18 18.45 -13.88
C ASN A 295 -5.06 16.96 -13.50
N THR A 296 -5.17 16.66 -12.20
CA THR A 296 -5.12 15.29 -11.67
C THR A 296 -6.47 14.57 -11.74
N GLY A 297 -7.56 15.31 -12.00
CA GLY A 297 -8.93 14.78 -12.11
C GLY A 297 -9.08 13.69 -13.18
N GLY A 298 -10.06 12.82 -13.00
CA GLY A 298 -10.38 11.73 -13.92
C GLY A 298 -9.43 10.53 -13.81
N THR A 299 -9.97 9.33 -14.06
CA THR A 299 -9.19 8.08 -13.97
C THR A 299 -8.36 7.86 -15.24
N LYS A 300 -7.08 7.56 -15.07
CA LYS A 300 -6.20 7.04 -16.11
C LYS A 300 -5.99 5.55 -15.82
N TYR A 301 -6.54 4.66 -16.65
CA TYR A 301 -6.54 3.20 -16.40
C TYR A 301 -5.18 2.52 -16.67
N ALA A 302 -4.23 3.24 -17.26
CA ALA A 302 -2.88 2.75 -17.45
C ALA A 302 -2.06 2.77 -16.14
N ASN A 303 -1.03 1.94 -16.06
CA ASN A 303 -0.15 1.89 -14.88
C ASN A 303 0.70 3.16 -14.71
N SER A 304 0.98 3.53 -13.46
CA SER A 304 1.90 4.61 -13.11
C SER A 304 2.80 4.23 -11.93
N PRO A 305 4.13 4.39 -12.01
CA PRO A 305 5.04 4.15 -10.89
C PRO A 305 5.07 5.33 -9.91
N SER A 306 3.90 5.70 -9.36
CA SER A 306 3.72 6.96 -8.61
C SER A 306 4.60 7.13 -7.39
N LEU A 307 5.02 6.03 -6.74
CA LEU A 307 5.88 6.11 -5.57
C LEU A 307 7.35 6.37 -5.92
N LYS A 308 7.74 6.42 -7.21
CA LYS A 308 9.14 6.71 -7.59
C LYS A 308 9.57 8.16 -7.32
N ILE A 309 8.61 9.08 -7.18
CA ILE A 309 8.87 10.52 -7.00
C ILE A 309 8.72 10.99 -5.54
N ILE A 310 8.36 10.08 -4.64
CA ILE A 310 8.06 10.42 -3.24
C ILE A 310 9.26 10.98 -2.49
N ASP A 311 10.48 10.61 -2.87
CA ASP A 311 11.71 11.15 -2.31
C ASP A 311 11.96 12.61 -2.70
N LYS A 312 11.43 13.03 -3.85
CA LYS A 312 11.42 14.44 -4.26
C LYS A 312 10.48 15.28 -3.39
N ALA A 313 9.49 14.65 -2.75
CA ALA A 313 8.56 15.33 -1.85
C ALA A 313 9.15 15.56 -0.45
N LYS A 314 10.40 15.15 -0.17
CA LYS A 314 11.04 15.30 1.16
C LYS A 314 11.17 16.74 1.66
N ASN A 315 11.12 17.71 0.76
CA ASN A 315 11.25 19.13 1.07
C ASN A 315 9.94 19.76 1.58
N TYR A 316 8.81 19.04 1.47
CA TYR A 316 7.52 19.46 2.01
C TYR A 316 7.35 18.94 3.44
N GLU A 317 6.68 19.70 4.31
CA GLU A 317 6.52 19.33 5.72
C GLU A 317 5.37 18.33 5.92
N ASN A 318 4.27 18.52 5.19
CA ASN A 318 3.11 17.65 5.18
C ASN A 318 2.65 17.41 3.75
N ILE A 319 2.45 16.16 3.36
CA ILE A 319 1.98 15.74 2.04
C ILE A 319 0.77 14.83 2.14
N ALA A 320 -0.12 14.92 1.16
CA ALA A 320 -1.12 13.90 0.90
C ALA A 320 -0.65 13.00 -0.26
N LEU A 321 -0.89 11.70 -0.16
CA LEU A 321 -0.58 10.73 -1.21
C LEU A 321 -1.87 10.12 -1.74
N VAL A 322 -2.11 10.24 -3.05
CA VAL A 322 -3.16 9.51 -3.75
C VAL A 322 -2.55 8.28 -4.42
N GLY A 323 -3.19 7.13 -4.28
CA GLY A 323 -2.73 5.93 -4.97
C GLY A 323 -3.71 4.77 -4.90
N VAL A 324 -3.40 3.72 -5.63
CA VAL A 324 -4.19 2.48 -5.68
C VAL A 324 -3.73 1.49 -4.59
N PRO A 325 -4.41 0.35 -4.36
CA PRO A 325 -4.17 -0.51 -3.22
C PRO A 325 -2.73 -1.02 -3.06
N CYS A 326 -2.05 -1.34 -4.16
CA CYS A 326 -0.66 -1.81 -4.09
C CYS A 326 0.31 -0.73 -3.59
N MET A 327 0.03 0.54 -3.88
CA MET A 327 0.81 1.68 -3.39
C MET A 327 0.55 1.89 -1.89
N MET A 328 -0.72 1.84 -1.47
CA MET A 328 -1.09 1.94 -0.06
C MET A 328 -0.42 0.83 0.77
N LYS A 329 -0.42 -0.40 0.26
CA LYS A 329 0.27 -1.54 0.90
C LYS A 329 1.79 -1.34 0.96
N ALA A 330 2.41 -0.78 -0.08
CA ALA A 330 3.85 -0.50 -0.09
C ALA A 330 4.24 0.52 0.99
N ILE A 331 3.49 1.62 1.09
CA ILE A 331 3.73 2.66 2.10
C ILE A 331 3.44 2.15 3.51
N GLU A 332 2.37 1.39 3.72
CA GLU A 332 2.12 0.75 5.02
C GLU A 332 3.27 -0.19 5.39
N LYS A 333 3.75 -0.98 4.43
CA LYS A 333 4.87 -1.90 4.68
C LYS A 333 6.14 -1.16 5.10
N GLY A 334 6.46 -0.04 4.44
CA GLY A 334 7.57 0.84 4.83
C GLY A 334 7.37 1.47 6.21
N THR A 335 6.12 1.75 6.60
CA THR A 335 5.78 2.28 7.93
C THR A 335 5.89 1.21 9.01
N LEU A 336 5.47 -0.01 8.71
CA LEU A 336 5.51 -1.14 9.64
C LEU A 336 6.92 -1.65 9.88
N PHE A 337 7.82 -1.65 8.89
CA PHE A 337 9.17 -2.19 9.07
C PHE A 337 10.23 -1.09 8.94
N PRO A 338 10.65 -0.48 10.07
CA PRO A 338 11.53 0.68 10.07
C PRO A 338 12.93 0.40 9.52
N SER A 339 13.35 -0.86 9.42
CA SER A 339 14.58 -1.26 8.73
C SER A 339 14.56 -1.05 7.22
N GLY A 340 13.41 -0.69 6.63
CA GLY A 340 13.23 -0.50 5.20
C GLY A 340 13.18 0.96 4.73
N LEU A 341 13.38 1.95 5.60
CA LEU A 341 13.15 3.39 5.38
C LEU A 341 11.71 3.74 4.94
N PRO A 342 11.11 4.78 5.54
CA PRO A 342 11.23 6.10 4.90
C PRO A 342 11.38 7.29 5.85
N PHE A 343 12.07 8.33 5.37
CA PHE A 343 12.07 9.68 5.97
C PHE A 343 10.83 10.49 5.65
N PHE A 344 9.90 9.95 4.87
CA PHE A 344 8.70 10.67 4.47
C PHE A 344 7.65 10.64 5.58
N LYS A 345 8.04 11.11 6.77
CA LYS A 345 7.15 11.42 7.91
C LYS A 345 6.17 12.53 7.58
N ASN A 346 6.46 13.24 6.50
CA ASN A 346 5.58 14.23 5.94
C ASN A 346 4.33 13.61 5.32
N ILE A 347 4.23 12.29 5.06
CA ILE A 347 2.96 11.71 4.60
C ILE A 347 1.90 11.85 5.71
N LYS A 348 1.08 12.88 5.59
CA LYS A 348 0.04 13.25 6.54
C LYS A 348 -1.25 12.48 6.30
N TYR A 349 -1.59 12.25 5.03
CA TYR A 349 -2.78 11.52 4.62
C TYR A 349 -2.52 10.60 3.44
N LYS A 350 -3.00 9.36 3.54
CA LYS A 350 -3.06 8.38 2.45
C LYS A 350 -4.49 8.30 1.92
N ILE A 351 -4.71 8.72 0.69
CA ILE A 351 -6.01 8.64 0.00
C ILE A 351 -5.96 7.50 -1.03
N GLY A 352 -6.63 6.40 -0.71
CA GLY A 352 -6.62 5.18 -1.50
C GLY A 352 -7.77 5.13 -2.51
N LEU A 353 -7.48 4.83 -3.78
CA LEU A 353 -8.50 4.60 -4.80
C LEU A 353 -8.93 3.13 -4.80
N PHE A 354 -10.19 2.85 -5.12
CA PHE A 354 -10.59 1.49 -5.46
C PHE A 354 -9.96 1.07 -6.78
N CYS A 355 -9.46 -0.15 -6.87
CA CYS A 355 -8.82 -0.65 -8.10
C CYS A 355 -9.08 -2.14 -8.26
N MET A 356 -9.68 -2.55 -9.38
CA MET A 356 -9.81 -3.97 -9.74
C MET A 356 -8.55 -4.45 -10.46
N GLU A 357 -8.20 -3.77 -11.54
CA GLU A 357 -7.10 -4.06 -12.43
C GLU A 357 -6.60 -2.75 -13.08
N SER A 358 -5.46 -2.83 -13.77
CA SER A 358 -4.85 -1.72 -14.54
C SER A 358 -4.30 -2.29 -15.85
N PHE A 359 -3.98 -1.41 -16.79
CA PHE A 359 -3.58 -1.78 -18.15
C PHE A 359 -2.16 -1.28 -18.46
N PRO A 360 -1.36 -1.99 -19.28
CA PRO A 360 -0.23 -1.37 -19.96
C PRO A 360 -0.73 -0.24 -20.86
N TYR A 361 0.01 0.86 -20.98
CA TYR A 361 -0.44 1.98 -21.82
C TYR A 361 -0.58 1.58 -23.30
N THR A 362 0.35 0.76 -23.80
CA THR A 362 0.30 0.24 -25.17
C THR A 362 -0.92 -0.64 -25.42
N ASP A 363 -1.32 -1.44 -24.44
CA ASP A 363 -2.48 -2.32 -24.59
C ASP A 363 -3.79 -1.58 -24.37
N LEU A 364 -3.77 -0.46 -23.63
CA LEU A 364 -4.89 0.46 -23.59
C LEU A 364 -5.13 1.14 -24.96
N ILE A 365 -4.07 1.50 -25.69
CA ILE A 365 -4.19 2.00 -27.07
C ILE A 365 -4.83 0.92 -27.96
N LYS A 366 -4.27 -0.30 -27.94
CA LYS A 366 -4.79 -1.42 -28.74
C LYS A 366 -6.24 -1.75 -28.37
N LEU A 367 -6.59 -1.71 -27.09
CA LEU A 367 -7.97 -1.91 -26.64
C LEU A 367 -8.92 -0.93 -27.33
N VAL A 368 -8.56 0.35 -27.34
CA VAL A 368 -9.41 1.39 -27.95
C VAL A 368 -9.52 1.20 -29.46
N GLU A 369 -8.42 0.84 -30.12
CA GLU A 369 -8.40 0.53 -31.55
C GLU A 369 -9.23 -0.73 -31.88
N ASP A 370 -8.93 -1.86 -31.25
CA ASP A 370 -9.52 -3.17 -31.54
C ASP A 370 -11.02 -3.25 -31.19
N LYS A 371 -11.45 -2.59 -30.11
CA LYS A 371 -12.80 -2.73 -29.56
C LYS A 371 -13.75 -1.61 -29.95
N PHE A 372 -13.22 -0.46 -30.33
CA PHE A 372 -14.03 0.72 -30.65
C PHE A 372 -13.76 1.32 -32.02
N ASP A 373 -12.69 0.90 -32.72
CA ASP A 373 -12.24 1.51 -33.98
C ASP A 373 -12.03 3.03 -33.82
N LYS A 374 -11.37 3.42 -32.71
CA LYS A 374 -11.06 4.81 -32.36
C LYS A 374 -9.60 4.97 -31.99
N LYS A 375 -9.11 6.21 -32.02
CA LYS A 375 -7.80 6.56 -31.47
C LYS A 375 -7.94 7.05 -30.04
N ILE A 376 -6.93 6.75 -29.22
CA ILE A 376 -6.94 7.12 -27.78
C ILE A 376 -7.06 8.63 -27.54
N ASN A 377 -6.61 9.47 -28.48
CA ASN A 377 -6.68 10.92 -28.40
C ASN A 377 -8.08 11.50 -28.72
N GLU A 378 -9.01 10.68 -29.22
CA GLU A 378 -10.41 11.06 -29.42
C GLU A 378 -11.22 10.92 -28.12
N LEU A 379 -10.65 10.34 -27.06
CA LEU A 379 -11.36 10.08 -25.81
C LEU A 379 -11.29 11.29 -24.86
N THR A 380 -12.42 11.59 -24.24
CA THR A 380 -12.56 12.55 -23.14
C THR A 380 -12.69 11.87 -21.78
N LYS A 381 -13.23 10.64 -21.75
CA LYS A 381 -13.40 9.85 -20.52
C LYS A 381 -13.40 8.36 -20.78
N MET A 382 -12.81 7.59 -19.87
CA MET A 382 -13.00 6.15 -19.77
C MET A 382 -13.74 5.82 -18.47
N ASN A 383 -14.55 4.78 -18.46
CA ASN A 383 -15.20 4.30 -17.25
C ASN A 383 -15.37 2.77 -17.25
N ILE A 384 -15.44 2.17 -16.06
CA ILE A 384 -15.83 0.78 -15.88
C ILE A 384 -17.03 0.76 -14.93
N ASP A 385 -18.21 0.52 -15.47
CA ASP A 385 -19.45 0.43 -14.70
C ASP A 385 -20.31 -0.75 -15.16
N LYS A 386 -21.01 -1.38 -14.22
CA LYS A 386 -21.97 -2.49 -14.47
C LYS A 386 -21.46 -3.61 -15.39
N GLY A 387 -20.15 -3.88 -15.36
CA GLY A 387 -19.53 -4.93 -16.18
C GLY A 387 -19.28 -4.53 -17.64
N LYS A 388 -19.30 -3.23 -17.93
CA LYS A 388 -18.93 -2.65 -19.23
C LYS A 388 -17.67 -1.80 -19.09
N PHE A 389 -16.86 -1.79 -20.14
CA PHE A 389 -15.84 -0.77 -20.36
C PHE A 389 -16.45 0.29 -21.29
N ILE A 390 -16.44 1.54 -20.87
CA ILE A 390 -17.15 2.65 -21.50
C ILE A 390 -16.14 3.71 -21.90
N ILE A 391 -16.24 4.24 -23.11
CA ILE A 391 -15.47 5.38 -23.59
C ILE A 391 -16.41 6.51 -24.00
N ASN A 392 -16.02 7.75 -23.71
CA ASN A 392 -16.68 8.96 -24.20
C ASN A 392 -15.72 9.66 -25.16
N LEU A 393 -16.24 10.10 -26.29
CA LEU A 393 -15.46 10.73 -27.35
C LEU A 393 -15.59 12.26 -27.30
N THR A 394 -14.66 12.96 -27.96
CA THR A 394 -14.73 14.41 -28.19
C THR A 394 -15.93 14.81 -29.04
N SER A 395 -16.52 13.87 -29.80
CA SER A 395 -17.78 14.06 -30.52
C SER A 395 -19.01 14.10 -29.61
N GLY A 396 -18.88 13.68 -28.34
CA GLY A 396 -19.98 13.49 -27.41
C GLY A 396 -20.61 12.09 -27.47
N GLU A 397 -20.13 11.20 -28.34
CA GLU A 397 -20.59 9.81 -28.42
C GLU A 397 -20.07 8.98 -27.24
N GLU A 398 -20.95 8.15 -26.65
CA GLU A 398 -20.60 7.14 -25.66
C GLU A 398 -20.64 5.75 -26.30
N LEU A 399 -19.55 5.00 -26.21
CA LEU A 399 -19.43 3.63 -26.68
C LEU A 399 -19.09 2.69 -25.53
N ASN A 400 -19.51 1.43 -25.61
CA ASN A 400 -19.17 0.44 -24.59
C ASN A 400 -19.02 -0.98 -25.14
N VAL A 401 -18.21 -1.79 -24.46
CA VAL A 401 -18.06 -3.24 -24.68
C VAL A 401 -18.13 -3.99 -23.36
N ASP A 402 -18.35 -5.31 -23.42
CA ASP A 402 -18.35 -6.14 -22.21
C ASP A 402 -16.96 -6.19 -21.56
N LEU A 403 -16.90 -6.08 -20.24
CA LEU A 403 -15.63 -6.14 -19.48
C LEU A 403 -14.89 -7.46 -19.73
N LYS A 404 -15.58 -8.55 -20.07
CA LYS A 404 -14.95 -9.82 -20.44
C LYS A 404 -14.08 -9.72 -21.69
N GLU A 405 -14.41 -8.81 -22.60
CA GLU A 405 -13.67 -8.61 -23.84
C GLU A 405 -12.42 -7.75 -23.66
N VAL A 406 -12.32 -7.05 -22.52
CA VAL A 406 -11.20 -6.14 -22.22
C VAL A 406 -10.18 -6.76 -21.27
N GLN A 407 -10.55 -7.81 -20.54
CA GLN A 407 -9.72 -8.46 -19.52
C GLN A 407 -8.38 -8.97 -20.06
N SER A 408 -8.31 -9.36 -21.33
CA SER A 408 -7.06 -9.81 -21.96
C SER A 408 -6.02 -8.70 -22.16
N TYR A 409 -6.43 -7.43 -22.10
CA TYR A 409 -5.53 -6.27 -22.20
C TYR A 409 -5.04 -5.81 -20.81
N ALA A 410 -5.62 -6.34 -19.74
CA ALA A 410 -5.24 -5.98 -18.39
C ALA A 410 -3.91 -6.63 -17.99
N ARG A 411 -3.23 -6.03 -17.02
CA ARG A 411 -1.94 -6.52 -16.53
C ARG A 411 -2.12 -7.81 -15.74
N ASP A 412 -1.43 -8.87 -16.15
CA ASP A 412 -1.41 -10.15 -15.45
C ASP A 412 -1.00 -10.03 -13.98
N ASN A 413 -0.11 -9.07 -13.68
CA ASN A 413 0.41 -8.83 -12.34
C ASN A 413 -0.68 -8.40 -11.34
N CYS A 414 -1.84 -7.91 -11.83
CA CYS A 414 -2.99 -7.58 -11.00
C CYS A 414 -3.66 -8.82 -10.39
N HIS A 415 -3.50 -9.99 -11.02
CA HIS A 415 -4.06 -11.26 -10.52
C HIS A 415 -3.47 -11.71 -9.17
N PHE A 416 -2.32 -11.15 -8.79
CA PHE A 416 -1.71 -11.40 -7.47
C PHE A 416 -2.16 -10.39 -6.41
N CYS A 417 -3.05 -9.43 -6.74
CA CYS A 417 -3.59 -8.43 -5.82
C CYS A 417 -4.94 -8.88 -5.25
N GLU A 418 -5.03 -9.00 -3.92
CA GLU A 418 -6.29 -9.30 -3.25
C GLU A 418 -7.10 -8.04 -2.87
N ASP A 419 -6.47 -6.87 -2.82
CA ASP A 419 -7.07 -5.65 -2.30
C ASP A 419 -7.75 -4.84 -3.41
N LEU A 420 -9.08 -4.67 -3.28
CA LEU A 420 -9.88 -3.79 -4.12
C LEU A 420 -9.98 -2.38 -3.54
N THR A 421 -10.09 -2.30 -2.21
CA THR A 421 -10.61 -1.12 -1.52
C THR A 421 -9.53 -0.23 -0.93
N SER A 422 -8.24 -0.53 -1.15
CA SER A 422 -7.12 0.21 -0.56
C SER A 422 -7.15 0.14 0.97
N ASP A 423 -7.09 -1.08 1.51
CA ASP A 423 -7.25 -1.40 2.94
C ASP A 423 -6.31 -0.64 3.89
N TYR A 424 -5.21 -0.13 3.33
CA TYR A 424 -4.08 0.49 4.01
C TYR A 424 -4.06 2.03 3.94
N ALA A 425 -5.11 2.65 3.38
CA ALA A 425 -5.26 4.10 3.33
C ALA A 425 -5.87 4.68 4.62
N ASP A 426 -5.91 6.01 4.76
CA ASP A 426 -6.69 6.72 5.78
C ASP A 426 -8.15 6.90 5.35
N ILE A 427 -8.34 7.20 4.07
CA ILE A 427 -9.64 7.30 3.39
C ILE A 427 -9.52 6.52 2.09
N SER A 428 -10.52 5.71 1.76
CA SER A 428 -10.61 5.03 0.48
C SER A 428 -11.84 5.41 -0.31
N VAL A 429 -11.67 5.63 -1.62
CA VAL A 429 -12.71 6.19 -2.48
C VAL A 429 -12.81 5.40 -3.78
N GLY A 430 -14.03 5.14 -4.24
CA GLY A 430 -14.28 4.62 -5.59
C GLY A 430 -15.75 4.52 -5.93
N SER A 431 -16.08 4.15 -7.17
CA SER A 431 -17.45 4.17 -7.68
C SER A 431 -18.37 3.10 -7.07
N ILE A 432 -17.85 1.88 -6.86
CA ILE A 432 -18.64 0.68 -6.56
C ILE A 432 -19.48 0.88 -5.29
N GLY A 433 -20.80 0.70 -5.40
CA GLY A 433 -21.75 0.81 -4.30
C GLY A 433 -22.54 2.12 -4.29
N SER A 434 -22.04 3.15 -4.98
CA SER A 434 -22.70 4.45 -5.09
C SER A 434 -23.43 4.61 -6.43
N GLN A 435 -24.34 5.58 -6.48
CA GLN A 435 -25.03 5.99 -7.70
C GLN A 435 -24.12 6.84 -8.62
N ALA A 436 -24.51 7.02 -9.88
CA ALA A 436 -23.76 7.86 -10.82
C ALA A 436 -23.58 9.28 -10.27
N GLY A 437 -22.38 9.84 -10.44
CA GLY A 437 -22.01 11.15 -9.91
C GLY A 437 -21.70 11.17 -8.41
N PHE A 438 -21.68 10.01 -7.73
CA PHE A 438 -21.25 9.85 -6.34
C PHE A 438 -20.12 8.81 -6.25
N SER A 439 -19.34 8.89 -5.18
CA SER A 439 -18.33 7.90 -4.82
C SER A 439 -18.65 7.25 -3.49
N SER A 440 -18.38 5.96 -3.38
CA SER A 440 -18.31 5.27 -2.11
C SER A 440 -17.03 5.68 -1.40
N VAL A 441 -17.14 6.00 -0.10
CA VAL A 441 -16.03 6.41 0.75
C VAL A 441 -15.96 5.47 1.95
N ILE A 442 -14.76 4.99 2.26
CA ILE A 442 -14.47 4.21 3.47
C ILE A 442 -13.46 5.02 4.27
N THR A 443 -13.85 5.52 5.43
CA THR A 443 -12.90 6.13 6.37
C THR A 443 -12.27 5.00 7.18
N ARG A 444 -10.94 4.92 7.21
CA ARG A 444 -10.21 3.75 7.73
C ARG A 444 -9.53 4.02 9.06
N THR A 445 -9.07 5.25 9.24
CA THR A 445 -8.43 5.73 10.46
C THR A 445 -9.29 6.80 11.12
N LYS A 446 -9.05 7.07 12.41
CA LYS A 446 -9.75 8.14 13.14
C LYS A 446 -9.44 9.50 12.53
N GLU A 447 -8.20 9.67 12.07
CA GLU A 447 -7.70 10.85 11.37
C GLU A 447 -8.39 11.01 10.00
N GLY A 448 -8.57 9.91 9.26
CA GLY A 448 -9.32 9.91 8.00
C GLY A 448 -10.81 10.21 8.20
N GLU A 449 -11.45 9.65 9.22
CA GLU A 449 -12.83 9.98 9.60
C GLU A 449 -12.98 11.45 9.97
N LYS A 450 -12.06 11.97 10.78
CA LYS A 450 -12.05 13.38 11.17
C LYS A 450 -11.91 14.28 9.94
N LEU A 451 -10.94 14.02 9.08
CA LEU A 451 -10.73 14.77 7.84
C LEU A 451 -11.99 14.76 6.96
N PHE A 452 -12.57 13.58 6.71
CA PHE A 452 -13.79 13.47 5.91
C PHE A 452 -14.94 14.31 6.48
N ASN A 453 -15.16 14.24 7.79
CA ASN A 453 -16.18 15.04 8.47
C ASN A 453 -15.89 16.54 8.43
N ASP A 454 -14.62 16.95 8.51
CA ASP A 454 -14.23 18.36 8.39
C ASP A 454 -14.52 18.90 6.98
N VAL A 455 -14.28 18.11 5.93
CA VAL A 455 -14.62 18.46 4.53
C VAL A 455 -16.14 18.54 4.32
N VAL A 456 -16.91 17.62 4.90
CA VAL A 456 -18.39 17.67 4.87
C VAL A 456 -18.92 18.91 5.60
N LYS A 457 -18.38 19.24 6.78
CA LYS A 457 -18.77 20.45 7.53
C LYS A 457 -18.41 21.74 6.80
N ALA A 458 -17.34 21.73 6.00
CA ALA A 458 -16.98 22.85 5.13
C ALA A 458 -17.93 23.01 3.93
N GLY A 459 -18.88 22.09 3.72
CA GLY A 459 -19.87 22.16 2.64
C GLY A 459 -19.32 21.80 1.26
N LEU A 460 -18.09 21.27 1.18
CA LEU A 460 -17.42 20.93 -0.09
C LEU A 460 -17.88 19.58 -0.67
N ILE A 461 -18.52 18.76 0.17
CA ILE A 461 -19.03 17.44 -0.19
C ILE A 461 -20.38 17.22 0.49
N GLU A 462 -21.35 16.72 -0.27
CA GLU A 462 -22.59 16.13 0.25
C GLU A 462 -22.41 14.63 0.51
N THR A 463 -23.02 14.09 1.57
CA THR A 463 -22.81 12.70 1.99
C THR A 463 -24.06 12.04 2.59
N LYS A 464 -24.14 10.72 2.44
CA LYS A 464 -25.08 9.82 3.15
C LYS A 464 -24.36 8.54 3.56
N SER A 465 -24.94 7.78 4.49
CA SER A 465 -24.43 6.46 4.84
C SER A 465 -24.48 5.51 3.64
N LEU A 466 -23.39 4.79 3.35
CA LEU A 466 -23.35 3.81 2.25
C LEU A 466 -24.27 2.60 2.53
N LYS A 467 -24.61 2.40 3.80
CA LYS A 467 -25.51 1.33 4.26
C LYS A 467 -26.98 1.61 3.90
N GLU A 468 -27.31 2.88 3.66
CA GLU A 468 -28.68 3.36 3.45
C GLU A 468 -29.03 3.55 1.96
N VAL A 469 -28.06 3.40 1.06
CA VAL A 469 -28.26 3.54 -0.39
C VAL A 469 -28.22 2.20 -1.13
N LYS A 470 -28.73 2.19 -2.36
CA LYS A 470 -28.61 1.05 -3.29
C LYS A 470 -27.74 1.46 -4.48
N PRO A 471 -26.82 0.59 -4.95
CA PRO A 471 -26.62 -0.80 -4.50
C PRO A 471 -25.90 -0.95 -3.15
N GLY A 472 -25.23 0.10 -2.66
CA GLY A 472 -24.73 0.23 -1.29
C GLY A 472 -23.56 -0.69 -0.91
N GLN A 473 -23.26 -0.73 0.38
CA GLN A 473 -22.10 -1.47 0.93
C GLN A 473 -22.11 -2.97 0.59
N GLY A 474 -23.31 -3.58 0.48
CA GLY A 474 -23.42 -5.01 0.16
C GLY A 474 -22.83 -5.38 -1.20
N LEU A 475 -23.00 -4.52 -2.22
CA LEU A 475 -22.37 -4.75 -3.53
C LEU A 475 -20.85 -4.58 -3.45
N LEU A 476 -20.38 -3.51 -2.82
CA LEU A 476 -18.96 -3.22 -2.64
C LEU A 476 -18.23 -4.40 -2.01
N GLU A 477 -18.78 -4.90 -0.90
CA GLU A 477 -18.28 -6.07 -0.21
C GLU A 477 -18.24 -7.32 -1.10
N ARG A 478 -19.30 -7.57 -1.87
CA ARG A 478 -19.35 -8.74 -2.77
C ARG A 478 -18.23 -8.69 -3.82
N ILE A 479 -18.01 -7.53 -4.43
CA ILE A 479 -16.97 -7.35 -5.46
C ILE A 479 -15.57 -7.42 -4.84
N ALA A 480 -15.34 -6.77 -3.70
CA ALA A 480 -14.08 -6.85 -2.96
C ALA A 480 -13.75 -8.29 -2.55
N GLY A 481 -14.73 -9.02 -2.02
CA GLY A 481 -14.58 -10.43 -1.67
C GLY A 481 -14.32 -11.32 -2.88
N THR A 482 -14.78 -10.95 -4.07
CA THR A 482 -14.50 -11.69 -5.31
C THR A 482 -13.05 -11.50 -5.73
N LYS A 483 -12.52 -10.28 -5.64
CA LYS A 483 -11.11 -10.01 -5.91
C LYS A 483 -10.18 -10.82 -5.00
N ARG A 484 -10.43 -10.79 -3.68
CA ARG A 484 -9.66 -11.57 -2.70
C ARG A 484 -9.62 -13.07 -3.05
N LYS A 485 -10.77 -13.65 -3.37
CA LYS A 485 -10.87 -15.08 -3.71
C LYS A 485 -10.16 -15.46 -5.01
N LYS A 486 -10.04 -14.53 -5.96
CA LYS A 486 -9.36 -14.75 -7.24
C LYS A 486 -7.86 -14.45 -7.19
N CYS A 487 -7.36 -13.93 -6.07
CA CYS A 487 -5.95 -13.63 -5.92
C CYS A 487 -5.11 -14.92 -6.04
N LYS A 488 -4.19 -14.92 -6.99
CA LYS A 488 -3.20 -15.99 -7.15
C LYS A 488 -2.17 -15.92 -6.01
N PRO A 489 -1.66 -17.07 -5.52
CA PRO A 489 -0.55 -17.07 -4.57
C PRO A 489 0.71 -16.51 -5.25
N ILE A 490 1.58 -15.87 -4.46
CA ILE A 490 2.90 -15.41 -4.91
C ILE A 490 3.92 -16.48 -4.53
N ASP A 491 4.65 -16.99 -5.51
CA ASP A 491 5.81 -17.86 -5.31
C ASP A 491 7.06 -17.21 -5.91
N LEU A 492 7.97 -16.78 -5.05
CA LEU A 492 9.23 -16.15 -5.47
C LEU A 492 10.37 -17.16 -5.64
N LYS A 493 10.16 -18.45 -5.32
CA LYS A 493 11.21 -19.48 -5.34
C LYS A 493 11.34 -20.20 -6.68
N GLN A 494 10.31 -20.20 -7.53
CA GLN A 494 10.33 -20.90 -8.82
C GLN A 494 11.45 -20.46 -9.76
N ASN A 495 11.98 -19.26 -9.61
CA ASN A 495 13.06 -18.72 -10.46
C ASN A 495 14.46 -18.76 -9.80
N LYS A 496 14.65 -19.50 -8.69
CA LYS A 496 15.99 -19.74 -8.11
C LYS A 496 16.82 -20.78 -8.88
N ILE A 497 16.26 -21.41 -9.93
CA ILE A 497 16.90 -22.51 -10.67
C ILE A 497 17.73 -22.00 -11.88
N GLU A 498 17.61 -20.72 -12.25
CA GLU A 498 18.38 -20.11 -13.34
C GLU A 498 19.18 -18.89 -12.84
N SER A 499 20.23 -19.13 -12.05
CA SER A 499 21.31 -18.17 -11.84
C SER A 499 22.59 -18.87 -11.44
#